data_AF-A0A0D6Q281-F1
#
_entry.id   AF-A0A0D6Q281-F1
#
_cell.length_a   1.000
_cell.length_b   1.000
_cell.length_c   1.000
_cell.angle_alpha   90.00
_cell.angle_beta   90.00
_cell.angle_gamma   90.00
#
_symmetry.space_group_name_H-M   'P 1'
#
loop_
_entity.id
_entity.type
_entity.pdbx_description
1 polymer ?
#
loop_
_entity_poly.entity_id
_entity_poly.type
_entity_poly.pdbx_seq_one_letter_code
_entity_poly.pdbx_strand_id
1 'polypeptide(L)'
;MTDERELDDGLAAFDQLGREMAETNRLLRAVRSDQATRNQQEHALSAEMQTALRQATGASQKALQASQTEIRSNLLWTGLTSLLIALAGCGAGYYLGHQSGWEQGHAEGYQKARNQEAAANWANTPSGQRAYGLDQLGSLDMLALCRGDGWTMERQKGRTVCFPKLDAKGNLSGWYIP
;
A
#
# COMPACT_ATOMS: atom_id res chain seq x y z
N MET A 1 104.56 39.59 36.64
CA MET A 1 103.39 40.20 37.32
C MET A 1 102.19 40.07 36.39
N THR A 2 101.65 38.86 36.25
CA THR A 2 100.44 38.59 35.43
C THR A 2 99.64 37.40 35.97
N ASP A 3 100.30 36.48 36.68
CA ASP A 3 99.73 35.23 37.19
C ASP A 3 98.68 35.41 38.32
N GLU A 4 98.88 36.36 39.24
CA GLU A 4 97.94 36.56 40.36
C GLU A 4 96.62 37.24 39.97
N ARG A 5 96.56 37.95 38.84
CA ARG A 5 95.31 38.60 38.39
C ARG A 5 94.34 37.63 37.71
N GLU A 6 94.84 36.65 36.96
CA GLU A 6 93.97 35.67 36.30
C GLU A 6 93.28 34.71 37.28
N LEU A 7 93.93 34.42 38.41
CA LEU A 7 93.37 33.54 39.45
C LEU A 7 92.21 34.21 40.19
N ASP A 8 92.31 35.52 40.45
CA ASP A 8 91.29 36.31 41.14
C ASP A 8 90.06 36.53 40.22
N ASP A 9 90.30 36.78 38.92
CA ASP A 9 89.25 36.88 37.90
C ASP A 9 88.49 35.55 37.73
N GLY A 10 89.20 34.41 37.81
CA GLY A 10 88.60 33.08 37.79
C GLY A 10 87.68 32.80 38.98
N LEU A 11 88.09 33.18 40.19
CA LEU A 11 87.28 33.01 41.40
C LEU A 11 85.98 33.83 41.36
N ALA A 12 86.07 35.08 40.89
CA ALA A 12 84.90 35.96 40.74
C ALA A 12 83.88 35.40 39.74
N ALA A 13 84.34 34.79 38.65
CA ALA A 13 83.48 34.15 37.66
C ALA A 13 82.74 32.92 38.23
N PHE A 14 83.39 32.10 39.04
CA PHE A 14 82.74 30.95 39.70
C PHE A 14 81.69 31.37 40.73
N ASP A 15 81.96 32.41 41.51
CA ASP A 15 81.00 32.93 42.50
C ASP A 15 79.77 33.53 41.81
N GLN A 16 79.96 34.21 40.66
CA GLN A 16 78.86 34.66 39.82
C GLN A 16 78.04 33.50 39.26
N LEU A 17 78.69 32.44 38.78
CA LEU A 17 78.01 31.25 38.25
C LEU A 17 77.22 30.50 39.35
N GLY A 18 77.74 30.47 40.57
CA GLY A 18 77.07 29.91 41.75
C GLY A 18 75.78 30.64 42.10
N ARG A 19 75.77 31.98 41.99
CA ARG A 19 74.57 32.80 42.19
C ARG A 19 73.51 32.55 41.12
N GLU A 20 73.90 32.55 39.84
CA GLU A 20 73.01 32.28 38.71
C GLU A 20 72.39 30.88 38.79
N MET A 21 73.19 29.86 39.15
CA MET A 21 72.67 28.50 39.36
C MET A 21 71.69 28.43 40.53
N ALA A 22 71.94 29.15 41.63
CA ALA A 22 71.03 29.20 42.76
C ALA A 22 69.68 29.85 42.38
N GLU A 23 69.71 30.91 41.56
CA GLU A 23 68.53 31.60 41.06
C GLU A 23 67.74 30.75 40.05
N THR A 24 68.45 30.11 39.10
CA THR A 24 67.85 29.20 38.13
C THR A 24 67.15 28.02 38.82
N ASN A 25 67.77 27.45 39.86
CA ASN A 25 67.17 26.35 40.63
C ASN A 25 65.91 26.80 41.40
N ARG A 26 65.86 28.05 41.88
CA ARG A 26 64.65 28.61 42.49
C ARG A 26 63.53 28.78 41.46
N LEU A 27 63.83 29.30 40.28
CA LEU A 27 62.86 29.47 39.19
C LEU A 27 62.32 28.11 38.71
N LEU A 28 63.20 27.13 38.50
CA LEU A 28 62.81 25.77 38.12
C LEU A 28 61.85 25.14 39.13
N ARG A 29 62.09 25.35 40.44
CA ARG A 29 61.18 24.86 41.48
C ARG A 29 59.83 25.57 41.43
N ALA A 30 59.81 26.88 41.23
CA ALA A 30 58.58 27.66 41.12
C ALA A 30 57.74 27.24 39.89
N VAL A 31 58.38 27.07 38.73
CA VAL A 31 57.73 26.58 37.50
C VAL A 31 57.20 25.17 37.67
N ARG A 32 58.00 24.28 38.29
CA ARG A 32 57.56 22.89 38.55
C ARG A 32 56.36 22.84 39.50
N SER A 33 56.30 23.70 40.52
CA SER A 33 55.13 23.78 41.40
C SER A 33 53.90 24.34 40.68
N ASP A 34 54.04 25.39 39.85
CA ASP A 34 52.92 25.95 39.08
C ASP A 34 52.35 24.92 38.10
N GLN A 35 53.23 24.18 37.42
CA GLN A 35 52.83 23.13 36.50
C GLN A 35 52.13 21.96 37.21
N ALA A 36 52.59 21.59 38.41
CA ALA A 36 51.92 20.57 39.21
C ALA A 36 50.51 21.00 39.63
N THR A 37 50.31 22.28 39.99
CA THR A 37 48.99 22.83 40.33
C THR A 37 48.06 22.86 39.11
N ARG A 38 48.54 23.28 37.94
CA ARG A 38 47.75 23.27 36.70
C ARG A 38 47.30 21.86 36.33
N ASN A 39 48.20 20.88 36.38
CA ASN A 39 47.87 19.48 36.10
C ASN A 39 46.81 18.95 37.07
N GLN A 40 46.90 19.30 38.36
CA GLN A 40 45.87 18.93 39.35
C GLN A 40 44.51 19.57 39.04
N GLN A 41 44.49 20.84 38.64
CA GLN A 41 43.26 21.53 38.25
C GLN A 41 42.61 20.91 37.01
N GLU A 42 43.39 20.58 35.98
CA GLU A 42 42.89 19.91 34.78
C GLU A 42 42.30 18.54 35.11
N HIS A 43 42.95 17.77 35.98
CA HIS A 43 42.43 16.48 36.43
C HIS A 43 41.13 16.64 37.23
N ALA A 44 41.06 17.61 38.15
CA ALA A 44 39.84 17.88 38.91
C ALA A 44 38.68 18.30 38.00
N LEU A 45 38.93 19.23 37.06
CA LEU A 45 37.91 19.68 36.10
C LEU A 45 37.45 18.55 35.18
N SER A 46 38.36 17.69 34.73
CA SER A 46 38.01 16.53 33.91
C SER A 46 37.15 15.51 34.68
N ALA A 47 37.43 15.32 35.97
CA ALA A 47 36.66 14.43 36.84
C ALA A 47 35.24 14.98 37.10
N GLU A 48 35.12 16.30 37.34
CA GLU A 48 33.83 16.98 37.47
C GLU A 48 33.01 16.93 36.17
N MET A 49 33.65 17.15 35.02
CA MET A 49 32.97 17.04 33.73
C MET A 49 32.50 15.61 33.47
N GLN A 50 33.30 14.60 33.82
CA GLN A 50 32.93 13.20 33.64
C GLN A 50 31.79 12.78 34.56
N THR A 51 31.72 13.30 35.79
CA THR A 51 30.60 13.04 36.70
C THR A 51 29.31 13.72 36.23
N ALA A 52 29.38 14.97 35.77
CA ALA A 52 28.26 15.69 35.18
C ALA A 52 27.72 14.97 33.93
N LEU A 53 28.62 14.54 33.04
CA LEU A 53 28.27 13.74 31.86
C LEU A 53 27.59 12.43 32.25
N ARG A 54 28.09 11.70 33.25
CA ARG A 54 27.47 10.45 33.72
C ARG A 54 26.09 10.66 34.33
N GLN A 55 25.87 11.77 35.04
CA GLN A 55 24.54 12.09 35.60
C GLN A 55 23.55 12.43 34.49
N ALA A 56 23.96 13.26 33.52
CA ALA A 56 23.13 13.62 32.38
C ALA A 56 22.80 12.40 31.51
N THR A 57 23.81 11.59 31.16
CA THR A 57 23.61 10.37 30.36
C THR A 57 22.82 9.31 31.13
N GLY A 58 23.06 9.13 32.42
CA GLY A 58 22.31 8.19 33.25
C GLY A 58 20.81 8.51 33.35
N ALA A 59 20.46 9.80 33.44
CA ALA A 59 19.06 10.24 33.41
C ALA A 59 18.41 10.02 32.03
N SER A 60 19.11 10.40 30.95
CA SER A 60 18.63 10.18 29.59
C SER A 60 18.50 8.70 29.24
N GLN A 61 19.44 7.87 29.67
CA GLN A 61 19.46 6.44 29.35
C GLN A 61 18.36 5.68 30.10
N LYS A 62 18.04 6.06 31.34
CA LYS A 62 16.88 5.52 32.07
C LYS A 62 15.56 5.91 31.41
N ALA A 63 15.42 7.16 30.96
CA ALA A 63 14.23 7.62 30.25
C ALA A 63 14.04 6.88 28.91
N LEU A 64 15.13 6.64 28.16
CA LEU A 64 15.11 5.89 26.91
C LEU A 64 14.80 4.40 27.10
N GLN A 65 15.28 3.78 28.18
CA GLN A 65 14.97 2.37 28.49
C GLN A 65 13.52 2.18 28.90
N ALA A 66 12.96 3.11 29.67
CA ALA A 66 11.54 3.12 30.00
C ALA A 66 10.67 3.29 28.74
N SER A 67 11.03 4.22 27.85
CA SER A 67 10.25 4.47 26.63
C SER A 67 10.36 3.34 25.61
N GLN A 68 11.52 2.69 25.46
CA GLN A 68 11.66 1.57 24.51
C GLN A 68 10.75 0.38 24.83
N THR A 69 10.52 0.14 26.12
CA THR A 69 9.73 -1.01 26.58
C THR A 69 8.25 -0.81 26.26
N GLU A 70 7.73 0.40 26.45
CA GLU A 70 6.35 0.74 26.12
C GLU A 70 6.10 0.85 24.60
N ILE A 71 7.04 1.44 23.86
CA ILE A 71 6.91 1.62 22.41
C ILE A 71 6.87 0.27 21.68
N ARG A 72 7.70 -0.70 22.10
CA ARG A 72 7.70 -2.04 21.48
C ARG A 72 6.38 -2.78 21.68
N SER A 73 5.81 -2.71 22.88
CA SER A 73 4.52 -3.34 23.16
C SER A 73 3.40 -2.71 22.33
N ASN A 74 3.35 -1.37 22.28
CA ASN A 74 2.31 -0.66 21.54
C ASN A 74 2.43 -0.85 20.02
N LEU A 75 3.64 -0.93 19.46
CA LEU A 75 3.84 -1.22 18.03
C LEU A 75 3.41 -2.64 17.66
N LEU A 76 3.66 -3.63 18.52
CA LEU A 76 3.21 -5.00 18.29
C LEU A 76 1.68 -5.09 18.32
N TRP A 77 1.03 -4.45 19.29
CA TRP A 77 -0.44 -4.46 19.40
C TRP A 77 -1.13 -3.69 18.27
N THR A 78 -0.62 -2.52 17.90
CA THR A 78 -1.18 -1.73 16.77
C THR A 78 -0.94 -2.41 15.42
N GLY A 79 0.22 -3.03 15.23
CA GLY A 79 0.49 -3.86 14.06
C GLY A 79 -0.48 -5.03 13.95
N LEU A 80 -0.68 -5.77 15.04
CA LEU A 80 -1.58 -6.92 15.07
C LEU A 80 -3.05 -6.53 14.81
N THR A 81 -3.55 -5.46 15.43
CA THR A 81 -4.94 -5.03 15.24
C THR A 81 -5.19 -4.52 13.82
N SER A 82 -4.25 -3.76 13.24
CA SER A 82 -4.36 -3.31 11.85
C SER A 82 -4.41 -4.47 10.85
N LEU A 83 -3.59 -5.51 11.07
CA LEU A 83 -3.57 -6.71 10.25
C LEU A 83 -4.89 -7.49 10.35
N LEU A 84 -5.43 -7.65 11.57
CA LEU A 84 -6.70 -8.33 11.79
C LEU A 84 -7.87 -7.64 11.09
N ILE A 85 -7.92 -6.30 11.13
CA ILE A 85 -8.95 -5.52 10.44
C ILE A 85 -8.85 -5.72 8.92
N ALA A 86 -7.63 -5.67 8.36
CA ALA A 86 -7.41 -5.89 6.94
C ALA A 86 -7.86 -7.30 6.51
N LEU A 87 -7.49 -8.33 7.27
CA LEU A 87 -7.88 -9.72 7.00
C LEU A 87 -9.39 -9.92 7.11
N ALA A 88 -10.05 -9.31 8.12
CA ALA A 88 -11.49 -9.38 8.27
C ALA A 88 -12.22 -8.71 7.11
N GLY A 89 -11.77 -7.54 6.66
CA GLY A 89 -12.33 -6.84 5.51
C GLY A 89 -12.19 -7.63 4.20
N CYS A 90 -11.00 -8.15 3.92
CA CYS A 90 -10.75 -8.98 2.75
C CYS A 90 -11.54 -10.30 2.80
N GLY A 91 -11.58 -10.96 3.97
CA GLY A 91 -12.32 -12.21 4.15
C GLY A 91 -13.83 -12.04 4.00
N ALA A 92 -14.40 -11.00 4.60
CA ALA A 92 -15.82 -10.68 4.46
C ALA A 92 -16.17 -10.30 3.02
N GLY A 93 -15.35 -9.49 2.35
CA GLY A 93 -15.53 -9.13 0.94
C GLY A 93 -15.46 -10.34 0.02
N TYR A 94 -14.51 -11.25 0.25
CA TYR A 94 -14.38 -12.50 -0.50
C TYR A 94 -15.60 -13.41 -0.28
N TYR A 95 -16.03 -13.62 0.96
CA TYR A 95 -17.16 -14.49 1.27
C TYR A 95 -18.47 -13.98 0.67
N LEU A 96 -18.78 -12.70 0.89
CA LEU A 96 -20.01 -12.08 0.38
C LEU A 96 -20.01 -11.96 -1.15
N GLY A 97 -18.86 -11.59 -1.74
CA GLY A 97 -18.72 -11.48 -3.19
C GLY A 97 -18.77 -12.84 -3.89
N HIS A 98 -18.18 -13.88 -3.29
CA HIS A 98 -18.18 -15.21 -3.85
C HIS A 98 -19.57 -15.85 -3.80
N GLN A 99 -20.32 -15.73 -2.69
CA GLN A 99 -21.68 -16.27 -2.63
C GLN A 99 -22.64 -15.56 -3.57
N SER A 100 -22.66 -14.22 -3.56
CA SER A 100 -23.55 -13.45 -4.44
C SER A 100 -23.21 -13.65 -5.93
N GLY A 101 -21.91 -13.61 -6.27
CA GLY A 101 -21.47 -13.82 -7.65
C GLY A 101 -21.72 -15.24 -8.15
N TRP A 102 -21.55 -16.26 -7.29
CA TRP A 102 -21.78 -17.65 -7.66
C TRP A 102 -23.27 -17.95 -7.85
N GLU A 103 -24.13 -17.53 -6.93
CA GLU A 103 -25.58 -17.74 -7.04
C GLU A 103 -26.16 -17.02 -8.26
N GLN A 104 -25.77 -15.76 -8.48
CA GLN A 104 -26.26 -14.98 -9.60
C GLN A 104 -25.75 -15.54 -10.94
N GLY A 105 -24.45 -15.85 -11.04
CA GLY A 105 -23.86 -16.44 -12.24
C GLY A 105 -24.46 -17.81 -12.59
N HIS A 106 -24.70 -18.66 -11.59
CA HIS A 106 -25.36 -19.95 -11.80
C HIS A 106 -26.80 -19.80 -12.23
N ALA A 107 -27.60 -18.96 -11.55
CA ALA A 107 -29.01 -18.80 -11.89
C ALA A 107 -29.18 -18.25 -13.32
N GLU A 108 -28.44 -17.19 -13.68
CA GLU A 108 -28.50 -16.61 -15.02
C GLU A 108 -28.00 -17.58 -16.09
N GLY A 109 -26.90 -18.29 -15.83
CA GLY A 109 -26.33 -19.30 -16.73
C GLY A 109 -27.30 -20.47 -16.97
N TYR A 110 -27.89 -21.02 -15.91
CA TYR A 110 -28.86 -22.11 -16.01
C TYR A 110 -30.14 -21.69 -16.74
N GLN A 111 -30.67 -20.50 -16.46
CA GLN A 111 -31.85 -19.98 -17.17
C GLN A 111 -31.57 -19.80 -18.67
N LYS A 112 -30.41 -19.23 -19.01
CA LYS A 112 -30.01 -19.06 -20.41
C LYS A 112 -29.82 -20.40 -21.14
N ALA A 113 -29.17 -21.36 -20.49
CA ALA A 113 -28.99 -22.71 -21.04
C ALA A 113 -30.33 -23.42 -21.23
N ARG A 114 -31.23 -23.37 -20.25
CA ARG A 114 -32.58 -23.96 -20.33
C ARG A 114 -33.42 -23.33 -21.45
N ASN A 115 -33.33 -22.02 -21.63
CA ASN A 115 -34.04 -21.34 -22.71
C ASN A 115 -33.52 -21.75 -24.09
N GLN A 116 -32.20 -21.90 -24.25
CA GLN A 116 -31.59 -22.38 -25.49
C GLN A 116 -31.96 -23.84 -25.77
N GLU A 117 -31.89 -24.71 -24.77
CA GLU A 117 -32.27 -26.11 -24.90
C GLU A 117 -33.76 -26.28 -25.19
N ALA A 118 -34.62 -25.52 -24.51
CA ALA A 118 -36.06 -25.52 -24.77
C ALA A 118 -36.39 -25.01 -26.17
N ALA A 119 -35.71 -23.97 -26.65
CA ALA A 119 -35.88 -23.46 -28.02
C ALA A 119 -35.42 -24.49 -29.07
N ALA A 120 -34.27 -25.13 -28.84
CA ALA A 120 -33.76 -26.18 -29.73
C ALA A 120 -34.69 -27.41 -29.74
N ASN A 121 -35.15 -27.85 -28.57
CA ASN A 121 -36.09 -28.96 -28.46
C ASN A 121 -37.44 -28.63 -29.12
N TRP A 122 -37.95 -27.40 -28.97
CA TRP A 122 -39.16 -26.95 -29.66
C TRP A 122 -38.99 -26.96 -31.18
N ALA A 123 -37.86 -26.45 -31.70
CA ALA A 123 -37.56 -26.43 -33.12
C ALA A 123 -37.56 -27.84 -33.73
N ASN A 124 -37.12 -28.85 -32.97
CA ASN A 124 -37.14 -30.26 -33.38
C ASN A 124 -38.52 -30.93 -33.35
N THR A 125 -39.52 -30.33 -32.71
CA THR A 125 -40.89 -30.88 -32.70
C THR A 125 -41.53 -30.81 -34.10
N PRO A 126 -42.55 -31.63 -34.41
CA PRO A 126 -43.29 -31.53 -35.68
C PRO A 126 -43.90 -30.15 -35.94
N SER A 127 -44.25 -29.40 -34.88
CA SER A 127 -44.75 -28.03 -35.01
C SER A 127 -43.63 -27.04 -35.32
N GLY A 128 -42.45 -27.21 -34.72
CA GLY A 128 -41.25 -26.43 -35.03
C GLY A 128 -40.77 -26.66 -36.46
N GLN A 129 -40.73 -27.91 -36.92
CA GLN A 129 -40.37 -28.25 -38.30
C GLN A 129 -41.35 -27.65 -39.32
N ARG A 130 -42.66 -27.65 -39.02
CA ARG A 130 -43.67 -26.96 -39.87
C ARG A 130 -43.48 -25.45 -39.87
N ALA A 131 -43.19 -24.84 -38.72
CA ALA A 131 -42.89 -23.41 -38.64
C ALA A 131 -41.64 -23.06 -39.47
N TYR A 132 -40.60 -23.89 -39.40
CA TYR A 132 -39.40 -23.75 -40.23
C TYR A 132 -39.69 -23.91 -41.73
N GLY A 133 -40.53 -24.87 -42.11
CA GLY A 133 -40.98 -25.01 -43.51
C GLY A 133 -41.77 -23.79 -44.00
N LEU A 134 -42.63 -23.21 -43.16
CA LEU A 134 -43.34 -21.95 -43.48
C LEU A 134 -42.39 -20.76 -43.60
N ASP A 135 -41.33 -20.73 -42.80
CA ASP A 135 -40.29 -19.68 -42.83
C ASP A 135 -39.49 -19.73 -44.14
N GLN A 136 -39.08 -20.93 -44.57
CA GLN A 136 -38.38 -21.14 -45.85
C GLN A 136 -39.19 -20.70 -47.07
N LEU A 137 -40.52 -20.78 -47.00
CA LEU A 137 -41.44 -20.35 -48.05
C LEU A 137 -41.79 -18.86 -47.96
N GLY A 138 -41.30 -18.13 -46.95
CA GLY A 138 -41.64 -16.73 -46.68
C GLY A 138 -43.06 -16.52 -46.13
N SER A 139 -43.83 -17.59 -45.96
CA SER A 139 -45.21 -17.57 -45.45
C SER A 139 -45.27 -17.22 -43.96
N LEU A 140 -44.23 -17.55 -43.17
CA LEU A 140 -44.23 -17.29 -41.73
C LEU A 140 -44.17 -15.79 -41.42
N ASP A 141 -43.25 -15.06 -42.04
CA ASP A 141 -43.14 -13.59 -41.90
C ASP A 141 -44.38 -12.88 -42.43
N MET A 142 -44.95 -13.38 -43.53
CA MET A 142 -46.21 -12.88 -44.09
C MET A 142 -47.34 -12.94 -43.06
N LEU A 143 -47.48 -14.06 -42.33
CA LEU A 143 -48.51 -14.26 -41.30
C LEU A 143 -48.18 -13.51 -39.99
N ALA A 144 -46.93 -13.57 -39.53
CA ALA A 144 -46.52 -12.98 -38.27
C ALA A 144 -46.50 -11.44 -38.31
N LEU A 145 -46.15 -10.86 -39.45
CA LEU A 145 -46.03 -9.41 -39.64
C LEU A 145 -47.17 -8.81 -40.47
N CYS A 146 -48.09 -9.63 -40.97
CA CYS A 146 -49.18 -9.21 -41.86
C CYS A 146 -48.68 -8.43 -43.10
N ARG A 147 -47.58 -8.90 -43.72
CA ARG A 147 -46.89 -8.21 -44.83
C ARG A 147 -47.13 -8.83 -46.21
N GLY A 148 -48.27 -9.49 -46.40
CA GLY A 148 -48.63 -10.10 -47.68
C GLY A 148 -49.50 -9.21 -48.56
N ASP A 149 -49.31 -9.29 -49.89
CA ASP A 149 -50.23 -8.68 -50.84
C ASP A 149 -51.64 -9.26 -50.66
N GLY A 150 -52.63 -8.39 -50.42
CA GLY A 150 -53.99 -8.82 -50.11
C GLY A 150 -54.25 -9.12 -48.64
N TRP A 151 -53.47 -8.54 -47.70
CA TRP A 151 -53.77 -8.60 -46.26
C TRP A 151 -53.93 -7.20 -45.67
N THR A 152 -54.88 -7.06 -44.74
CA THR A 152 -55.15 -5.79 -44.05
C THR A 152 -55.14 -5.99 -42.54
N MET A 153 -54.49 -5.06 -41.83
CA MET A 153 -54.54 -5.01 -40.37
C MET A 153 -55.73 -4.17 -39.93
N GLU A 154 -56.67 -4.79 -39.24
CA GLU A 154 -57.79 -4.10 -38.60
C GLU A 154 -57.72 -4.27 -37.09
N ARG A 155 -58.24 -3.29 -36.36
CA ARG A 155 -58.28 -3.35 -34.90
C ARG A 155 -59.67 -3.75 -34.46
N GLN A 156 -59.81 -4.97 -33.96
CA GLN A 156 -61.08 -5.51 -33.48
C GLN A 156 -61.00 -5.85 -32.00
N LYS A 157 -61.99 -5.40 -31.22
CA LYS A 157 -62.11 -5.65 -29.77
C LYS A 157 -60.79 -5.38 -29.00
N GLY A 158 -60.06 -4.33 -29.38
CA GLY A 158 -58.81 -3.92 -28.74
C GLY A 158 -57.55 -4.68 -29.15
N ARG A 159 -57.63 -5.66 -30.08
CA ARG A 159 -56.48 -6.39 -30.63
C ARG A 159 -56.32 -6.11 -32.13
N THR A 160 -55.08 -6.07 -32.62
CA THR A 160 -54.79 -5.99 -34.06
C THR A 160 -54.94 -7.38 -34.66
N VAL A 161 -55.75 -7.50 -35.69
CA VAL A 161 -56.02 -8.75 -36.42
C VAL A 161 -55.71 -8.55 -37.90
N CYS A 162 -55.09 -9.56 -38.51
CA CYS A 162 -54.74 -9.56 -39.92
C CYS A 162 -55.80 -10.35 -40.69
N PHE A 163 -56.50 -9.70 -41.63
CA PHE A 163 -57.52 -10.34 -42.46
C PHE A 163 -57.08 -10.38 -43.92
N PRO A 164 -57.41 -11.47 -44.65
CA PRO A 164 -57.24 -11.50 -46.09
C PRO A 164 -58.25 -10.54 -46.73
N LYS A 165 -57.75 -9.66 -47.58
CA LYS A 165 -58.50 -8.69 -48.38
C LYS A 165 -58.52 -9.19 -49.83
N LEU A 166 -59.70 -9.15 -50.44
CA LEU A 166 -59.87 -9.45 -51.86
C LEU A 166 -59.08 -8.45 -52.71
N ASP A 167 -58.38 -8.95 -53.72
CA ASP A 167 -57.74 -8.11 -54.73
C ASP A 167 -58.79 -7.37 -55.59
N ALA A 168 -58.35 -6.44 -56.44
CA ALA A 168 -59.24 -5.69 -57.34
C ALA A 168 -59.99 -6.58 -58.36
N LYS A 169 -59.60 -7.85 -58.50
CA LYS A 169 -60.20 -8.86 -59.39
C LYS A 169 -61.07 -9.87 -58.63
N GLY A 170 -61.22 -9.73 -57.31
CA GLY A 170 -62.00 -10.63 -56.46
C GLY A 170 -61.28 -11.91 -56.03
N ASN A 171 -59.95 -12.01 -56.18
CA ASN A 171 -59.18 -13.16 -55.71
C ASN A 171 -58.68 -12.95 -54.28
N LEU A 172 -58.62 -14.05 -53.52
CA LEU A 172 -58.07 -14.07 -52.18
C LEU A 172 -56.60 -14.54 -52.24
N SER A 173 -55.67 -13.77 -51.66
CA SER A 173 -54.25 -14.18 -51.58
C SER A 173 -54.06 -15.20 -50.46
N GLY A 174 -53.77 -16.44 -50.85
CA GLY A 174 -53.39 -17.51 -49.92
C GLY A 174 -51.90 -17.45 -49.50
N TRP A 175 -51.48 -18.41 -48.70
CA TRP A 175 -50.07 -18.65 -48.37
C TRP A 175 -49.67 -20.06 -48.79
N TYR A 176 -48.37 -20.26 -48.98
CA TYR A 176 -47.83 -21.58 -49.28
C TYR A 176 -47.66 -22.39 -48.00
N ILE A 177 -48.14 -23.63 -48.02
CA ILE A 177 -48.01 -24.60 -46.93
C ILE A 177 -46.88 -25.56 -47.31
N PRO A 178 -45.97 -25.91 -46.37
CA PRO A 178 -44.93 -26.91 -46.61
C PRO A 178 -45.48 -28.34 -46.78
#